data_AF-A0A1W1YGX4-F1
#
_entry.id   AF-A0A1W1YGX4-F1
#
_cell.length_a   1.000
_cell.length_b   1.000
_cell.length_c   1.000
_cell.angle_alpha   90.00
_cell.angle_beta   90.00
_cell.angle_gamma   90.00
#
_symmetry.space_group_name_H-M   'P 1'
#
loop_
_entity.id
_entity.type
_entity.pdbx_description
1 polymer ?
#
loop_
_entity_poly.entity_id
_entity_poly.type
_entity_poly.pdbx_seq_one_letter_code
_entity_poly.pdbx_strand_id
1 'polypeptide(L)'
;MTSGFPNDYAIAIAATKGESDTSKILYVQVPSALRSQWGLASNPDLVGQQVDVTGALESYFSHPGMTGTSAIALADGSTPEEPEEPGEPGEPTDPGSYYDGTAGLTGSALKSKLHDIISNNTALSYDQVWDGIKDVDEDPQNTANVVLLYQGTSSPKSNNGGDVDNWNREHVWAKSHGDFGTSNGPGTDLHHLRPTDVTVNSDRGNLDFDNGGSENDEAPGNYTDSDSWEPRDEVKGDVARMIFYMAVRYEAGDRVDLEVNDQVNNGSNPYMGRLSVLKQWSQQDPPDAFEQRRNERIFDNWQGNRNPFIDHPEWVESIW
;
A
#
# COMPACT_ATOMS: atom_id res chain seq x y z
N MET A 1 1.11 -7.75 30.69
CA MET A 1 1.53 -7.64 29.28
C MET A 1 2.05 -6.22 29.11
N THR A 2 3.36 -6.02 28.94
CA THR A 2 3.99 -4.69 29.15
C THR A 2 4.60 -4.04 27.92
N SER A 3 4.44 -4.59 26.71
CA SER A 3 4.74 -3.91 25.43
C SER A 3 4.58 -4.85 24.23
N GLY A 4 4.40 -4.30 23.03
CA GLY A 4 4.49 -5.03 21.76
C GLY A 4 3.16 -5.40 21.11
N PHE A 5 2.11 -4.61 21.30
CA PHE A 5 0.77 -4.86 20.75
C PHE A 5 0.85 -5.20 19.24
N PRO A 6 0.54 -6.45 18.84
CA PRO A 6 0.74 -6.88 17.46
C PRO A 6 -0.32 -6.33 16.49
N ASN A 7 -1.40 -5.76 17.02
CA ASN A 7 -2.49 -5.11 16.28
C ASN A 7 -3.40 -4.33 17.24
N ASP A 8 -4.37 -3.62 16.65
CA ASP A 8 -5.38 -2.81 17.34
C ASP A 8 -6.72 -3.54 17.56
N TYR A 9 -6.76 -4.87 17.44
CA TYR A 9 -8.03 -5.61 17.37
C TYR A 9 -8.63 -5.94 18.72
N ALA A 10 -7.82 -5.93 19.78
CA ALA A 10 -8.28 -6.28 21.12
C ALA A 10 -7.46 -5.56 22.19
N ILE A 11 -8.14 -5.25 23.31
CA ILE A 11 -7.51 -4.79 24.54
C ILE A 11 -7.86 -5.73 25.69
N ALA A 12 -7.05 -5.74 26.74
CA ALA A 12 -7.35 -6.48 27.97
C ALA A 12 -7.53 -5.49 29.12
N ILE A 13 -8.67 -5.59 29.81
CA ILE A 13 -8.97 -4.75 30.98
C ILE A 13 -8.92 -5.61 32.25
N ALA A 14 -8.45 -5.01 33.34
CA ALA A 14 -8.37 -5.69 34.63
C ALA A 14 -9.00 -4.83 35.72
N ALA A 15 -9.58 -5.47 36.74
CA ALA A 15 -10.18 -4.77 37.87
C ALA A 15 -9.14 -4.08 38.79
N THR A 16 -7.87 -4.48 38.68
CA THR A 16 -6.77 -3.94 39.52
C THR A 16 -5.54 -3.64 38.67
N LYS A 17 -4.91 -2.48 38.93
CA LYS A 17 -3.69 -2.04 38.23
C LYS A 17 -2.56 -3.07 38.40
N GLY A 18 -1.94 -3.44 37.28
CA GLY A 18 -0.81 -4.38 37.25
C GLY A 18 -1.19 -5.86 37.27
N GLU A 19 -2.49 -6.20 37.25
CA GLU A 19 -2.93 -7.58 37.09
C GLU A 19 -2.54 -8.12 35.71
N SER A 20 -2.02 -9.35 35.70
CA SER A 20 -1.51 -10.02 34.50
C SER A 20 -1.97 -11.47 34.39
N ASP A 21 -2.70 -11.97 35.38
CA ASP A 21 -3.34 -13.28 35.37
C ASP A 21 -4.48 -13.28 34.34
N THR A 22 -4.32 -14.06 33.27
CA THR A 22 -5.28 -14.10 32.15
C THR A 22 -6.66 -14.61 32.56
N SER A 23 -6.79 -15.24 33.74
CA SER A 23 -8.08 -15.64 34.30
C SER A 23 -8.83 -14.51 35.02
N LYS A 24 -8.18 -13.36 35.26
CA LYS A 24 -8.72 -12.21 36.00
C LYS A 24 -8.81 -10.94 35.16
N ILE A 25 -8.53 -11.04 33.87
CA ILE A 25 -8.66 -9.95 32.91
C ILE A 25 -9.79 -10.26 31.94
N LEU A 26 -10.48 -9.23 31.49
CA LEU A 26 -11.52 -9.33 30.48
C LEU A 26 -10.91 -8.89 29.14
N TYR A 27 -11.00 -9.75 28.14
CA TYR A 27 -10.63 -9.40 26.78
C TYR A 27 -11.77 -8.65 26.11
N VAL A 28 -11.46 -7.52 25.49
CA VAL A 28 -12.41 -6.65 24.80
C VAL A 28 -12.02 -6.59 23.34
N GLN A 29 -12.94 -6.96 22.46
CA GLN A 29 -12.78 -6.75 21.02
C GLN A 29 -12.87 -5.25 20.71
N VAL A 30 -12.00 -4.72 19.86
CA VAL A 30 -12.05 -3.34 19.36
C VAL A 30 -12.49 -3.35 17.89
N PRO A 31 -13.76 -3.02 17.60
CA PRO A 31 -14.24 -2.90 16.23
C PRO A 31 -13.50 -1.80 15.47
N SER A 32 -13.46 -1.90 14.14
CA SER A 32 -12.74 -0.97 13.26
C SER A 32 -12.97 0.50 13.60
N ALA A 33 -14.23 0.89 13.84
CA ALA A 33 -14.62 2.26 14.16
C ALA A 33 -14.03 2.83 15.46
N LEU A 34 -13.46 1.99 16.33
CA LEU A 34 -12.86 2.39 17.60
C LEU A 34 -11.34 2.17 17.64
N ARG A 35 -10.73 1.62 16.59
CA ARG A 35 -9.31 1.22 16.60
C ARG A 35 -8.37 2.41 16.63
N SER A 36 -8.65 3.47 15.87
CA SER A 36 -7.79 4.67 15.85
C SER A 36 -7.64 5.28 17.24
N GLN A 37 -8.69 5.24 18.07
CA GLN A 37 -8.71 5.83 19.41
C GLN A 37 -8.34 4.86 20.53
N TRP A 38 -8.61 3.56 20.39
CA TRP A 38 -8.53 2.60 21.51
C TRP A 38 -7.63 1.39 21.25
N GLY A 39 -7.14 1.25 20.02
CA GLY A 39 -6.16 0.23 19.67
C GLY A 39 -4.83 0.52 20.35
N LEU A 40 -4.26 -0.46 21.04
CA LEU A 40 -3.03 -0.27 21.81
C LEU A 40 -1.75 -0.32 20.95
N ALA A 41 -1.81 -0.83 19.72
CA ALA A 41 -0.69 -0.71 18.78
C ALA A 41 -0.55 0.74 18.30
N SER A 42 -1.66 1.39 17.99
CA SER A 42 -1.73 2.82 17.65
C SER A 42 -1.60 3.74 18.86
N ASN A 43 -2.11 3.32 20.04
CA ASN A 43 -2.20 4.15 21.25
C ASN A 43 -1.57 3.44 22.47
N PRO A 44 -0.25 3.18 22.48
CA PRO A 44 0.42 2.47 23.58
C PRO A 44 0.33 3.21 24.93
N ASP A 45 0.10 4.53 24.91
CA ASP A 45 -0.03 5.36 26.12
C ASP A 45 -1.34 5.16 26.89
N LEU A 46 -2.32 4.46 26.29
CA LEU A 46 -3.56 4.07 26.98
C LEU A 46 -3.35 2.93 28.00
N VAL A 47 -2.17 2.30 27.99
CA VAL A 47 -1.86 1.24 28.96
C VAL A 47 -1.89 1.78 30.38
N GLY A 48 -2.77 1.20 31.19
CA GLY A 48 -2.94 1.56 32.60
C GLY A 48 -3.95 2.68 32.85
N GLN A 49 -4.62 3.17 31.81
CA GLN A 49 -5.79 4.04 31.93
C GLN A 49 -7.02 3.24 32.39
N GLN A 50 -7.92 3.91 33.10
CA GLN A 50 -9.20 3.33 33.53
C GLN A 50 -10.27 3.63 32.47
N VAL A 51 -10.94 2.57 32.00
CA VAL A 51 -11.93 2.66 30.93
C VAL A 51 -13.24 2.00 31.32
N ASP A 52 -14.34 2.56 30.83
CA ASP A 52 -15.66 1.93 30.79
C ASP A 52 -15.90 1.38 29.38
N VAL A 53 -16.37 0.14 29.28
CA VAL A 53 -16.59 -0.55 28.01
C VAL A 53 -18.03 -1.05 27.95
N THR A 54 -18.71 -0.77 26.83
CA THR A 54 -20.07 -1.25 26.56
C THR A 54 -20.05 -2.24 25.41
N GLY A 55 -20.59 -3.45 25.63
CA GLY A 55 -20.67 -4.51 24.62
C GLY A 55 -21.42 -5.73 25.14
N ALA A 56 -21.48 -6.78 24.33
CA ALA A 56 -22.06 -8.07 24.70
C ALA A 56 -21.01 -8.94 25.40
N LEU A 57 -21.43 -9.70 26.43
CA LEU A 57 -20.55 -10.67 27.09
C LEU A 57 -20.68 -12.04 26.41
N GLU A 58 -19.62 -12.46 25.73
CA GLU A 58 -19.57 -13.73 24.98
C GLU A 58 -18.21 -14.42 25.15
N SER A 59 -17.99 -15.54 24.46
CA SER A 59 -16.67 -16.17 24.42
C SER A 59 -15.78 -15.45 23.41
N TYR A 60 -14.60 -15.00 23.84
CA TYR A 60 -13.57 -14.41 22.99
C TYR A 60 -12.22 -15.01 23.35
N PHE A 61 -11.49 -15.53 22.35
CA PHE A 61 -10.26 -16.32 22.54
C PHE A 61 -10.39 -17.49 23.54
N SER A 62 -11.56 -18.15 23.58
CA SER A 62 -11.86 -19.23 24.54
C SER A 62 -11.96 -18.80 26.01
N HIS A 63 -12.08 -17.50 26.27
CA HIS A 63 -12.31 -16.90 27.59
C HIS A 63 -13.62 -16.07 27.59
N PRO A 64 -14.22 -15.78 28.75
CA PRO A 64 -15.24 -14.73 28.84
C PRO A 64 -14.63 -13.40 28.35
N GLY A 65 -15.25 -12.80 27.35
CA GLY A 65 -14.80 -11.56 26.73
C GLY A 65 -15.96 -10.69 26.30
N MET A 66 -15.67 -9.42 26.02
CA MET A 66 -16.63 -8.47 25.51
C MET A 66 -16.51 -8.39 23.99
N THR A 67 -17.54 -8.83 23.30
CA THR A 67 -17.66 -8.80 21.83
C THR A 67 -18.69 -7.75 21.42
N GLY A 68 -18.62 -7.28 20.17
CA GLY A 68 -19.56 -6.27 19.67
C GLY A 68 -19.50 -4.95 20.45
N THR A 69 -18.31 -4.55 20.89
CA THR A 69 -18.07 -3.33 21.68
C THR A 69 -18.61 -2.11 20.95
N SER A 70 -19.64 -1.47 21.51
CA SER A 70 -20.28 -0.30 20.89
C SER A 70 -19.70 1.02 21.40
N ALA A 71 -19.03 1.01 22.56
CA ALA A 71 -18.39 2.20 23.12
C ALA A 71 -17.28 1.85 24.10
N ILE A 72 -16.23 2.67 24.13
CA ILE A 72 -15.19 2.71 25.15
C ILE A 72 -15.05 4.18 25.57
N ALA A 73 -14.91 4.44 26.87
CA ALA A 73 -14.74 5.79 27.41
C ALA A 73 -13.73 5.78 28.57
N LEU A 74 -12.95 6.86 28.75
CA LEU A 74 -12.13 7.01 29.95
C LEU A 74 -13.03 7.30 31.15
N ALA A 75 -12.68 6.76 32.32
CA ALA A 75 -13.46 6.92 33.54
C ALA A 75 -13.55 8.38 34.03
N ASP A 76 -12.66 9.26 33.56
CA ASP A 76 -12.69 10.70 33.84
C ASP A 76 -13.56 11.50 32.85
N GLY A 77 -14.18 10.83 31.87
CA GLY A 77 -15.05 11.44 30.87
C GLY A 77 -14.32 12.15 29.75
N SER A 78 -12.99 12.08 29.70
CA SER A 78 -12.22 12.51 28.54
C SER A 78 -12.28 11.47 27.42
N THR A 79 -12.22 11.93 26.18
CA THR A 79 -11.92 11.08 25.03
C THR A 79 -10.41 11.08 24.86
N PRO A 80 -9.76 9.91 24.65
CA PRO A 80 -8.38 9.89 24.17
C PRO A 80 -8.24 10.86 23.01
N GLU A 81 -7.20 11.70 23.06
CA GLU A 81 -6.81 12.47 21.88
C GLU A 81 -6.52 11.46 20.78
N GLU A 82 -7.23 11.58 19.67
CA GLU A 82 -6.85 10.90 18.45
C GLU A 82 -5.41 11.32 18.16
N PRO A 83 -4.48 10.37 17.93
CA PRO A 83 -3.10 10.72 17.58
C PRO A 83 -3.13 11.82 16.52
N GLU A 84 -2.28 12.85 16.64
CA GLU A 84 -2.15 13.81 15.54
C GLU A 84 -1.84 13.01 14.28
N GLU A 85 -2.83 12.92 13.38
CA GLU A 85 -2.63 12.23 12.12
C GLU A 85 -1.44 12.89 11.40
N PRO A 86 -0.59 12.12 10.71
CA PRO A 86 0.31 12.68 9.70
C PRO A 86 -0.50 13.32 8.56
N GLY A 87 -1.10 14.49 8.81
CA GLY A 87 -2.11 15.12 7.96
C GLY A 87 -3.38 14.27 7.87
N GLU A 88 -4.55 14.90 7.89
CA GLU A 88 -5.74 14.24 7.32
C GLU A 88 -5.34 13.63 5.95
N PRO A 89 -5.83 12.44 5.56
CA PRO A 89 -5.85 12.10 4.15
C PRO A 89 -6.53 13.29 3.49
N GLY A 90 -5.79 14.04 2.67
CA GLY A 90 -6.39 15.08 1.87
C GLY A 90 -7.60 14.43 1.19
N GLU A 91 -8.74 15.12 1.17
CA GLU A 91 -9.75 14.77 0.16
C GLU A 91 -8.98 14.50 -1.14
N PRO A 92 -9.28 13.40 -1.87
CA PRO A 92 -8.61 13.12 -3.13
C PRO A 92 -8.59 14.45 -3.86
N THR A 93 -7.40 15.01 -4.04
CA THR A 93 -7.26 16.38 -4.53
C THR A 93 -7.93 16.32 -5.87
N ASP A 94 -9.16 16.87 -5.98
CA ASP A 94 -9.92 16.82 -7.21
C ASP A 94 -8.95 17.40 -8.25
N PRO A 95 -8.47 16.58 -9.19
CA PRO A 95 -7.45 17.03 -10.12
C PRO A 95 -8.09 18.04 -11.10
N GLY A 96 -9.35 18.39 -10.89
CA GLY A 96 -10.09 19.44 -11.53
C GLY A 96 -10.31 19.05 -12.97
N SER A 97 -9.83 19.88 -13.88
CA SER A 97 -9.93 19.61 -15.31
C SER A 97 -8.94 18.56 -15.83
N TYR A 98 -8.09 17.96 -14.99
CA TYR A 98 -7.04 17.03 -15.45
C TYR A 98 -7.63 15.83 -16.21
N TYR A 99 -8.77 15.30 -15.75
CA TYR A 99 -9.46 14.18 -16.39
C TYR A 99 -10.61 14.59 -17.32
N ASP A 100 -10.60 15.83 -17.83
CA ASP A 100 -11.67 16.31 -18.71
C ASP A 100 -11.90 15.40 -19.93
N GLY A 101 -13.18 15.05 -20.14
CA GLY A 101 -13.64 14.22 -21.23
C GLY A 101 -13.64 12.72 -20.95
N THR A 102 -13.40 12.28 -19.70
CA THR A 102 -13.61 10.88 -19.27
C THR A 102 -15.08 10.58 -18.90
N ALA A 103 -15.89 11.62 -18.67
CA ALA A 103 -17.26 11.48 -18.18
C ALA A 103 -18.11 10.52 -19.03
N GLY A 104 -18.59 9.45 -18.40
CA GLY A 104 -19.46 8.44 -19.03
C GLY A 104 -18.74 7.45 -19.95
N LEU A 105 -17.41 7.52 -20.08
CA LEU A 105 -16.63 6.51 -20.81
C LEU A 105 -16.41 5.27 -19.94
N THR A 106 -16.35 4.11 -20.59
CA THR A 106 -16.02 2.81 -19.99
C THR A 106 -15.21 1.96 -20.98
N GLY A 107 -14.64 0.86 -20.51
CA GLY A 107 -13.90 -0.10 -21.33
C GLY A 107 -12.73 0.54 -22.07
N SER A 108 -12.52 0.12 -23.32
CA SER A 108 -11.45 0.64 -24.17
C SER A 108 -11.53 2.14 -24.45
N ALA A 109 -12.73 2.74 -24.43
CA ALA A 109 -12.90 4.17 -24.63
C ALA A 109 -12.36 4.97 -23.44
N LEU A 110 -12.60 4.50 -22.21
CA LEU A 110 -12.01 5.12 -21.02
C LEU A 110 -10.50 4.88 -20.98
N LYS A 111 -10.05 3.65 -21.25
CA LYS A 111 -8.62 3.29 -21.30
C LYS A 111 -7.83 4.21 -22.24
N SER A 112 -8.28 4.32 -23.49
CA SER A 112 -7.65 5.17 -24.50
C SER A 112 -7.69 6.66 -24.13
N LYS A 113 -8.80 7.15 -23.56
CA LYS A 113 -8.88 8.55 -23.11
C LYS A 113 -7.91 8.84 -21.95
N LEU A 114 -7.75 7.91 -21.01
CA LEU A 114 -6.78 8.05 -19.92
C LEU A 114 -5.36 7.98 -20.45
N HIS A 115 -5.06 7.07 -21.38
CA HIS A 115 -3.77 7.01 -22.07
C HIS A 115 -3.40 8.36 -22.69
N ASP A 116 -4.32 8.99 -23.44
CA ASP A 116 -4.09 10.31 -24.04
C ASP A 116 -3.76 11.39 -23.00
N ILE A 117 -4.38 11.32 -21.81
CA ILE A 117 -4.15 12.28 -20.72
C ILE A 117 -2.77 12.06 -20.08
N ILE A 118 -2.46 10.82 -19.69
CA ILE A 118 -1.28 10.52 -18.87
C ILE A 118 -0.01 10.27 -19.70
N SER A 119 -0.13 10.12 -21.02
CA SER A 119 1.00 9.93 -21.93
C SER A 119 1.87 11.18 -22.09
N ASN A 120 1.32 12.35 -21.78
CA ASN A 120 2.06 13.60 -21.74
C ASN A 120 2.77 13.76 -20.38
N ASN A 121 3.99 13.25 -20.28
CA ASN A 121 4.79 13.34 -19.07
C ASN A 121 6.26 13.69 -19.35
N THR A 122 6.94 14.22 -18.35
CA THR A 122 8.40 14.42 -18.36
C THR A 122 9.08 13.09 -18.04
N ALA A 123 9.93 12.62 -18.96
CA ALA A 123 10.71 11.42 -18.74
C ALA A 123 12.01 11.73 -17.96
N LEU A 124 12.21 11.04 -16.85
CA LEU A 124 13.46 11.12 -16.08
C LEU A 124 14.57 10.30 -16.72
N SER A 125 15.81 10.67 -16.46
CA SER A 125 16.95 9.76 -16.63
C SER A 125 17.01 8.74 -15.50
N TYR A 126 17.66 7.61 -15.74
CA TYR A 126 17.79 6.54 -14.73
C TYR A 126 18.52 6.97 -13.45
N ASP A 127 19.43 7.95 -13.55
CA ASP A 127 20.12 8.51 -12.38
C ASP A 127 19.19 9.40 -11.56
N GLN A 128 18.34 10.21 -12.21
CA GLN A 128 17.36 11.07 -11.53
C GLN A 128 16.27 10.28 -10.79
N VAL A 129 16.00 9.03 -11.20
CA VAL A 129 15.05 8.16 -10.50
C VAL A 129 15.45 7.97 -9.04
N TRP A 130 16.75 7.97 -8.70
CA TRP A 130 17.16 7.87 -7.30
C TRP A 130 16.64 9.03 -6.46
N ASP A 131 16.77 10.25 -6.97
CA ASP A 131 16.29 11.44 -6.27
C ASP A 131 14.75 11.46 -6.25
N GLY A 132 14.11 11.00 -7.35
CA GLY A 132 12.68 10.81 -7.43
C GLY A 132 12.12 9.88 -6.35
N ILE A 133 12.65 8.66 -6.24
CA ILE A 133 12.24 7.69 -5.21
C ILE A 133 12.48 8.24 -3.80
N LYS A 134 13.61 8.91 -3.55
CA LYS A 134 13.90 9.53 -2.25
C LYS A 134 12.92 10.62 -1.86
N ASP A 135 12.30 11.28 -2.83
CA ASP A 135 11.25 12.26 -2.58
C ASP A 135 9.89 11.58 -2.41
N VAL A 136 9.46 10.78 -3.39
CA VAL A 136 8.08 10.32 -3.47
C VAL A 136 7.76 9.19 -2.49
N ASP A 137 8.76 8.40 -2.07
CA ASP A 137 8.64 7.33 -1.08
C ASP A 137 9.22 7.72 0.31
N GLU A 138 9.43 9.01 0.57
CA GLU A 138 9.91 9.54 1.86
C GLU A 138 9.04 9.08 3.03
N ASP A 139 9.67 8.58 4.10
CA ASP A 139 8.96 8.20 5.31
C ASP A 139 8.39 9.44 6.04
N PRO A 140 7.05 9.56 6.20
CA PRO A 140 6.44 10.69 6.91
C PRO A 140 6.89 10.83 8.37
N GLN A 141 7.31 9.74 9.01
CA GLN A 141 7.78 9.73 10.40
C GLN A 141 9.29 10.02 10.50
N ASN A 142 10.03 9.89 9.39
CA ASN A 142 11.45 10.18 9.32
C ASN A 142 11.89 10.58 7.91
N THR A 143 11.93 11.89 7.64
CA THR A 143 12.24 12.42 6.30
C THR A 143 13.66 12.13 5.79
N ALA A 144 14.55 11.59 6.64
CA ALA A 144 15.85 11.10 6.20
C ALA A 144 15.79 9.70 5.54
N ASN A 145 14.63 9.05 5.58
CA ASN A 145 14.41 7.68 5.16
C ASN A 145 13.35 7.58 4.04
N VAL A 146 13.27 6.39 3.44
CA VAL A 146 12.20 5.94 2.54
C VAL A 146 11.49 4.72 3.13
N VAL A 147 10.24 4.50 2.76
CA VAL A 147 9.47 3.30 3.14
C VAL A 147 9.65 2.23 2.06
N LEU A 148 10.18 1.05 2.43
CA LEU A 148 10.40 -0.05 1.50
C LEU A 148 9.07 -0.76 1.16
N LEU A 149 8.76 -0.92 -0.12
CA LEU A 149 7.45 -1.41 -0.59
C LEU A 149 7.01 -2.72 0.08
N TYR A 150 7.80 -3.78 -0.10
CA TYR A 150 7.43 -5.12 0.33
C TYR A 150 7.64 -5.36 1.83
N GLN A 151 8.45 -4.57 2.52
CA GLN A 151 8.70 -4.74 3.96
C GLN A 151 7.93 -3.75 4.84
N GLY A 152 7.48 -2.62 4.29
CA GLY A 152 6.88 -1.52 5.06
C GLY A 152 7.85 -0.85 6.04
N THR A 153 9.15 -1.15 5.96
CA THR A 153 10.17 -0.66 6.90
C THR A 153 10.78 0.65 6.41
N SER A 154 11.21 1.46 7.37
CA SER A 154 11.93 2.71 7.12
C SER A 154 13.42 2.46 6.91
N SER A 155 13.97 2.88 5.77
CA SER A 155 15.40 2.71 5.42
C SER A 155 16.05 4.03 5.05
N PRO A 156 17.29 4.34 5.50
CA PRO A 156 17.94 5.60 5.18
C PRO A 156 18.02 5.88 3.68
N LYS A 157 17.74 7.12 3.26
CA LYS A 157 17.88 7.55 1.86
C LYS A 157 19.30 7.33 1.31
N SER A 158 20.31 7.34 2.19
CA SER A 158 21.71 7.07 1.84
C SER A 158 22.04 5.58 1.69
N ASN A 159 21.17 4.69 2.16
CA ASN A 159 21.35 3.24 2.13
C ASN A 159 20.92 2.61 0.80
N ASN A 160 21.07 3.37 -0.29
CA ASN A 160 20.64 2.99 -1.63
C ASN A 160 21.83 2.43 -2.42
N GLY A 161 21.69 1.26 -3.03
CA GLY A 161 22.82 0.59 -3.67
C GLY A 161 22.50 -0.80 -4.20
N GLY A 162 23.48 -1.70 -4.16
CA GLY A 162 23.34 -3.08 -4.62
C GLY A 162 23.90 -4.14 -3.66
N ASP A 163 24.31 -3.74 -2.46
CA ASP A 163 24.76 -4.66 -1.41
C ASP A 163 23.54 -5.19 -0.64
N VAL A 164 23.73 -6.28 0.10
CA VAL A 164 22.72 -6.81 1.05
C VAL A 164 22.37 -5.73 2.08
N ASP A 165 21.11 -5.70 2.50
CA ASP A 165 20.52 -4.69 3.41
C ASP A 165 20.44 -3.26 2.83
N ASN A 166 20.93 -3.01 1.62
CA ASN A 166 20.65 -1.77 0.90
C ASN A 166 19.28 -1.89 0.24
N TRP A 167 18.67 -0.73 -0.03
CA TRP A 167 17.54 -0.69 -0.95
C TRP A 167 17.95 -0.36 -2.38
N ASN A 168 17.22 -0.88 -3.35
CA ASN A 168 17.37 -0.58 -4.76
C ASN A 168 16.02 -0.25 -5.42
N ARG A 169 16.02 -0.05 -6.74
CA ARG A 169 14.84 0.33 -7.52
C ARG A 169 14.10 -0.94 -7.94
N GLU A 170 12.95 -1.18 -7.36
CA GLU A 170 12.00 -2.19 -7.82
C GLU A 170 11.26 -1.69 -9.04
N HIS A 171 11.29 -2.50 -10.11
CA HIS A 171 10.44 -2.32 -11.27
C HIS A 171 9.18 -3.17 -11.05
N VAL A 172 8.15 -2.63 -10.38
CA VAL A 172 6.90 -3.35 -10.08
C VAL A 172 6.34 -4.00 -11.36
N TRP A 173 6.27 -3.26 -12.47
CA TRP A 173 6.20 -3.94 -13.76
C TRP A 173 7.58 -4.49 -14.15
N ALA A 174 7.76 -5.81 -14.10
CA ALA A 174 9.05 -6.43 -14.37
C ALA A 174 9.52 -6.12 -15.81
N LYS A 175 10.72 -5.57 -15.94
CA LYS A 175 11.28 -5.11 -17.24
C LYS A 175 11.30 -6.18 -18.33
N SER A 176 11.42 -7.45 -17.96
CA SER A 176 11.43 -8.58 -18.91
C SER A 176 10.08 -8.81 -19.57
N HIS A 177 8.98 -8.30 -19.00
CA HIS A 177 7.63 -8.35 -19.56
C HIS A 177 7.42 -7.12 -20.45
N GLY A 178 8.14 -7.07 -21.57
CA GLY A 178 8.12 -5.94 -22.52
C GLY A 178 9.49 -5.40 -22.92
N ASP A 179 10.58 -5.99 -22.40
CA ASP A 179 11.99 -5.74 -22.79
C ASP A 179 12.38 -4.25 -22.85
N PHE A 180 11.85 -3.44 -21.93
CA PHE A 180 12.06 -2.00 -21.97
C PHE A 180 13.33 -1.53 -21.23
N GLY A 181 13.93 -2.41 -20.43
CA GLY A 181 15.17 -2.13 -19.71
C GLY A 181 15.06 -0.91 -18.78
N THR A 182 16.10 -0.07 -18.77
CA THR A 182 16.20 1.11 -17.88
C THR A 182 16.22 2.42 -18.66
N SER A 183 15.83 2.38 -19.94
CA SER A 183 15.77 3.59 -20.78
C SER A 183 14.55 4.44 -20.42
N ASN A 184 14.67 5.74 -20.69
CA ASN A 184 13.63 6.74 -20.45
C ASN A 184 12.23 6.28 -20.94
N GLY A 185 11.21 6.66 -20.18
CA GLY A 185 9.83 6.20 -20.35
C GLY A 185 9.55 5.07 -19.35
N PRO A 186 9.15 3.86 -19.80
CA PRO A 186 8.73 2.80 -18.90
C PRO A 186 9.84 2.33 -17.94
N GLY A 187 11.13 2.47 -18.30
CA GLY A 187 12.24 2.06 -17.44
C GLY A 187 12.58 3.05 -16.31
N THR A 188 12.01 4.25 -16.36
CA THR A 188 12.30 5.39 -15.49
C THR A 188 11.04 6.04 -14.93
N ASP A 189 9.89 5.38 -15.04
CA ASP A 189 8.60 5.91 -14.63
C ASP A 189 8.41 5.74 -13.12
N LEU A 190 8.43 6.85 -12.39
CA LEU A 190 8.23 6.88 -10.96
C LEU A 190 6.89 6.27 -10.56
N HIS A 191 5.85 6.26 -11.39
CA HIS A 191 4.57 5.68 -10.94
C HIS A 191 4.68 4.21 -10.56
N HIS A 192 5.59 3.42 -11.18
CA HIS A 192 5.78 2.01 -10.82
C HIS A 192 7.11 1.72 -10.09
N LEU A 193 8.03 2.68 -10.00
CA LEU A 193 9.36 2.46 -9.42
C LEU A 193 9.33 2.70 -7.91
N ARG A 194 9.59 1.66 -7.11
CA ARG A 194 9.54 1.73 -5.64
C ARG A 194 10.90 1.36 -5.02
N PRO A 195 11.21 1.82 -3.80
CA PRO A 195 12.37 1.32 -3.07
C PRO A 195 12.00 -0.03 -2.43
N THR A 196 12.91 -0.98 -2.53
CA THR A 196 12.80 -2.29 -1.86
C THR A 196 14.17 -2.73 -1.40
N ASP A 197 14.25 -3.59 -0.40
CA ASP A 197 15.50 -4.27 -0.08
C ASP A 197 15.99 -5.08 -1.29
N VAL A 198 17.32 -5.08 -1.50
CA VAL A 198 17.99 -5.75 -2.62
C VAL A 198 17.72 -7.24 -2.67
N THR A 199 17.71 -7.95 -1.55
CA THR A 199 17.46 -9.41 -1.52
C THR A 199 15.99 -9.70 -1.77
N VAL A 200 15.08 -8.94 -1.16
CA VAL A 200 13.63 -9.05 -1.40
C VAL A 200 13.30 -8.75 -2.86
N ASN A 201 13.96 -7.76 -3.48
CA ASN A 201 13.83 -7.52 -4.91
C ASN A 201 14.31 -8.72 -5.75
N SER A 202 15.43 -9.32 -5.36
CA SER A 202 15.97 -10.49 -6.03
C SER A 202 15.03 -11.69 -5.92
N ASP A 203 14.38 -11.88 -4.77
CA ASP A 203 13.40 -12.94 -4.53
C ASP A 203 12.13 -12.74 -5.36
N ARG A 204 11.64 -11.50 -5.47
CA ARG A 204 10.53 -11.15 -6.35
C ARG A 204 10.89 -11.41 -7.82
N GLY A 205 12.10 -11.02 -8.23
CA GLY A 205 12.63 -11.25 -9.56
C GLY A 205 11.74 -10.68 -10.68
N ASN A 206 11.22 -11.56 -11.53
CA ASN A 206 10.28 -11.22 -12.60
C ASN A 206 8.94 -11.96 -12.48
N LEU A 207 8.58 -12.40 -11.27
CA LEU A 207 7.33 -13.11 -11.05
C LEU A 207 6.14 -12.20 -11.37
N ASP A 208 5.10 -12.82 -11.94
CA ASP A 208 3.80 -12.18 -12.10
C ASP A 208 3.16 -11.93 -10.72
N PHE A 209 2.15 -11.09 -10.63
CA PHE A 209 1.40 -10.88 -9.39
C PHE A 209 0.16 -11.78 -9.31
N ASP A 210 0.05 -12.58 -8.24
CA ASP A 210 -1.07 -13.47 -7.85
C ASP A 210 -0.94 -13.79 -6.34
N ASN A 211 -1.77 -14.68 -5.79
CA ASN A 211 -1.79 -15.04 -4.36
C ASN A 211 -0.61 -15.93 -3.89
N GLY A 212 0.51 -15.95 -4.61
CA GLY A 212 1.77 -16.57 -4.20
C GLY A 212 1.61 -17.99 -3.62
N GLY A 213 2.41 -18.29 -2.59
CA GLY A 213 2.33 -19.56 -1.88
C GLY A 213 3.00 -19.56 -0.52
N SER A 214 4.33 -19.69 -0.49
CA SER A 214 5.08 -19.73 0.77
C SER A 214 5.51 -18.33 1.17
N GLU A 215 5.43 -18.02 2.46
CA GLU A 215 5.85 -16.72 2.99
C GLU A 215 7.34 -16.47 2.72
N ASN A 216 7.71 -15.25 2.35
CA ASN A 216 9.09 -14.84 2.19
C ASN A 216 9.72 -14.60 3.57
N ASP A 217 10.90 -15.18 3.80
CA ASP A 217 11.58 -15.14 5.10
C ASP A 217 12.02 -13.71 5.51
N GLU A 218 12.39 -12.86 4.55
CA GLU A 218 12.94 -11.52 4.78
C GLU A 218 11.89 -10.40 4.64
N ALA A 219 10.78 -10.70 3.98
CA ALA A 219 9.62 -9.83 3.88
C ALA A 219 8.33 -10.57 4.31
N PRO A 220 8.14 -10.83 5.62
CA PRO A 220 6.94 -11.47 6.14
C PRO A 220 5.65 -10.78 5.66
N GLY A 221 4.60 -11.57 5.47
CA GLY A 221 3.34 -11.13 4.85
C GLY A 221 3.36 -11.10 3.32
N ASN A 222 4.52 -11.22 2.68
CA ASN A 222 4.61 -11.44 1.23
C ASN A 222 4.77 -12.94 0.97
N TYR A 223 4.12 -13.44 -0.08
CA TYR A 223 4.15 -14.86 -0.43
C TYR A 223 4.68 -15.05 -1.84
N THR A 224 5.42 -16.13 -2.06
CA THR A 224 6.01 -16.46 -3.35
C THR A 224 5.81 -17.93 -3.68
N ASP A 225 5.60 -18.23 -4.95
CA ASP A 225 5.62 -19.58 -5.48
C ASP A 225 6.45 -19.67 -6.78
N SER A 226 6.17 -20.65 -7.64
CA SER A 226 7.00 -20.87 -8.84
C SER A 226 6.83 -19.81 -9.93
N ASP A 227 5.72 -19.08 -9.96
CA ASP A 227 5.42 -18.12 -11.02
C ASP A 227 4.80 -16.81 -10.55
N SER A 228 4.53 -16.67 -9.24
CA SER A 228 3.86 -15.50 -8.70
C SER A 228 4.43 -14.97 -7.39
N TRP A 229 4.24 -13.66 -7.20
CA TRP A 229 4.47 -12.93 -5.97
C TRP A 229 3.16 -12.30 -5.47
N GLU A 230 2.85 -12.53 -4.20
CA GLU A 230 1.79 -11.86 -3.45
C GLU A 230 2.45 -10.84 -2.51
N PRO A 231 2.20 -9.54 -2.67
CA PRO A 231 2.70 -8.57 -1.73
C PRO A 231 1.90 -8.59 -0.42
N ARG A 232 2.46 -8.05 0.66
CA ARG A 232 1.76 -7.86 1.94
C ARG A 232 0.47 -7.06 1.77
N ASP A 233 -0.50 -7.30 2.66
CA ASP A 233 -1.86 -6.78 2.56
C ASP A 233 -1.94 -5.26 2.40
N GLU A 234 -1.05 -4.50 3.03
CA GLU A 234 -1.11 -3.03 3.02
C GLU A 234 -0.48 -2.37 1.78
N VAL A 235 -0.03 -3.13 0.79
CA VAL A 235 0.42 -2.60 -0.52
C VAL A 235 -0.14 -3.40 -1.71
N LYS A 236 -1.14 -4.25 -1.47
CA LYS A 236 -1.79 -5.03 -2.53
C LYS A 236 -2.46 -4.12 -3.55
N GLY A 237 -3.14 -3.09 -3.07
CA GLY A 237 -3.81 -2.08 -3.87
C GLY A 237 -2.83 -1.18 -4.60
N ASP A 238 -1.77 -0.74 -3.93
CA ASP A 238 -0.65 0.00 -4.52
C ASP A 238 -0.10 -0.73 -5.74
N VAL A 239 0.28 -2.01 -5.56
CA VAL A 239 0.82 -2.84 -6.63
C VAL A 239 -0.18 -2.97 -7.77
N ALA A 240 -1.45 -3.25 -7.48
CA ALA A 240 -2.49 -3.34 -8.49
C ALA A 240 -2.63 -2.05 -9.31
N ARG A 241 -2.72 -0.89 -8.64
CA ARG A 241 -2.86 0.42 -9.31
C ARG A 241 -1.61 0.82 -10.10
N MET A 242 -0.42 0.42 -9.67
CA MET A 242 0.81 0.61 -10.45
C MET A 242 0.80 -0.25 -11.72
N ILE A 243 0.34 -1.51 -11.65
CA ILE A 243 0.20 -2.38 -12.81
C ILE A 243 -0.86 -1.87 -13.80
N PHE A 244 -2.04 -1.48 -13.30
CA PHE A 244 -3.08 -0.88 -14.15
C PHE A 244 -2.61 0.42 -14.81
N TYR A 245 -1.91 1.28 -14.07
CA TYR A 245 -1.31 2.49 -14.63
C TYR A 245 -0.37 2.16 -15.79
N MET A 246 0.54 1.20 -15.62
CA MET A 246 1.49 0.84 -16.67
C MET A 246 0.79 0.33 -17.93
N ALA A 247 -0.28 -0.46 -17.77
CA ALA A 247 -1.07 -0.98 -18.87
C ALA A 247 -1.90 0.09 -19.62
N VAL A 248 -2.19 1.23 -18.97
CA VAL A 248 -2.86 2.38 -19.61
C VAL A 248 -1.85 3.40 -20.13
N ARG A 249 -0.74 3.60 -19.42
CA ARG A 249 0.27 4.57 -19.82
C ARG A 249 0.96 4.13 -21.10
N TYR A 250 1.32 2.86 -21.23
CA TYR A 250 2.12 2.37 -22.36
C TYR A 250 1.30 1.41 -23.23
N GLU A 251 0.62 1.95 -24.24
CA GLU A 251 -0.24 1.19 -25.16
C GLU A 251 0.39 1.01 -26.55
N ALA A 252 -0.23 0.17 -27.37
CA ALA A 252 0.08 0.02 -28.79
C ALA A 252 0.21 1.37 -29.52
N GLY A 253 1.43 1.69 -29.96
CA GLY A 253 1.79 2.97 -30.58
C GLY A 253 2.90 3.69 -29.83
N ASP A 254 3.08 3.37 -28.55
CA ASP A 254 4.22 3.79 -27.73
C ASP A 254 5.45 2.90 -27.97
N ARG A 255 6.49 3.12 -27.17
CA ARG A 255 7.72 2.32 -27.17
C ARG A 255 7.48 0.85 -26.83
N VAL A 256 6.48 0.58 -25.99
CA VAL A 256 6.04 -0.76 -25.58
C VAL A 256 4.52 -0.77 -25.45
N ASP A 257 3.93 -1.95 -25.58
CA ASP A 257 2.49 -2.21 -25.46
C ASP A 257 2.30 -3.14 -24.27
N LEU A 258 2.01 -2.57 -23.10
CA LEU A 258 1.89 -3.27 -21.83
C LEU A 258 0.42 -3.54 -21.55
N GLU A 259 0.07 -4.77 -21.19
CA GLU A 259 -1.33 -5.15 -20.94
C GLU A 259 -1.48 -6.06 -19.72
N VAL A 260 -2.61 -5.96 -19.04
CA VAL A 260 -2.99 -6.95 -18.03
C VAL A 260 -3.75 -8.10 -18.69
N ASN A 261 -3.60 -9.31 -18.17
CA ASN A 261 -4.40 -10.46 -18.59
C ASN A 261 -4.79 -11.30 -17.36
N ASP A 262 -5.60 -12.35 -17.52
CA ASP A 262 -6.00 -13.18 -16.38
C ASP A 262 -5.10 -14.43 -16.21
N GLN A 263 -3.79 -14.27 -16.49
CA GLN A 263 -2.81 -15.36 -16.51
C GLN A 263 -1.52 -14.96 -15.79
N VAL A 264 -0.83 -15.96 -15.25
CA VAL A 264 0.57 -15.85 -14.79
C VAL A 264 1.48 -16.67 -15.70
N ASN A 265 2.79 -16.50 -15.51
CA ASN A 265 3.84 -17.14 -16.31
C ASN A 265 3.79 -16.68 -17.78
N ASN A 266 3.67 -15.37 -17.97
CA ASN A 266 3.59 -14.74 -19.29
C ASN A 266 4.92 -14.78 -20.07
N GLY A 267 6.01 -15.23 -19.44
CA GLY A 267 7.34 -15.30 -20.02
C GLY A 267 7.88 -13.90 -20.31
N SER A 268 8.25 -13.63 -21.56
CA SER A 268 8.71 -12.30 -22.01
C SER A 268 7.63 -11.49 -22.73
N ASN A 269 6.40 -12.01 -22.82
CA ASN A 269 5.30 -11.24 -23.38
C ASN A 269 5.01 -10.03 -22.46
N PRO A 270 4.54 -8.90 -23.00
CA PRO A 270 4.31 -7.70 -22.22
C PRO A 270 3.00 -7.76 -21.43
N TYR A 271 2.77 -8.87 -20.74
CA TYR A 271 1.64 -9.07 -19.84
C TYR A 271 2.13 -9.19 -18.41
N MET A 272 1.41 -8.62 -17.45
CA MET A 272 1.80 -8.66 -16.04
C MET A 272 0.60 -8.89 -15.11
N GLY A 273 0.73 -9.92 -14.27
CA GLY A 273 -0.18 -10.24 -13.17
C GLY A 273 -1.55 -10.77 -13.59
N ARG A 274 -2.23 -11.45 -12.67
CA ARG A 274 -3.57 -11.99 -12.87
C ARG A 274 -4.63 -10.92 -12.63
N LEU A 275 -5.27 -10.45 -13.70
CA LEU A 275 -6.28 -9.39 -13.71
C LEU A 275 -7.34 -9.56 -12.63
N SER A 276 -7.95 -10.74 -12.50
CA SER A 276 -8.99 -10.98 -11.48
C SER A 276 -8.50 -10.74 -10.05
N VAL A 277 -7.23 -11.06 -9.76
CA VAL A 277 -6.62 -10.88 -8.44
C VAL A 277 -6.17 -9.43 -8.24
N LEU A 278 -5.60 -8.79 -9.25
CA LEU A 278 -5.27 -7.36 -9.20
C LEU A 278 -6.51 -6.49 -8.94
N LYS A 279 -7.64 -6.81 -9.59
CA LYS A 279 -8.92 -6.13 -9.35
C LYS A 279 -9.39 -6.31 -7.90
N GLN A 280 -9.30 -7.53 -7.38
CA GLN A 280 -9.64 -7.84 -6.00
C GLN A 280 -8.76 -7.04 -5.01
N TRP A 281 -7.45 -7.04 -5.22
CA TRP A 281 -6.49 -6.32 -4.38
C TRP A 281 -6.75 -4.82 -4.39
N SER A 282 -6.99 -4.22 -5.55
CA SER A 282 -7.31 -2.79 -5.69
C SER A 282 -8.55 -2.38 -4.88
N GLN A 283 -9.55 -3.27 -4.76
CA GLN A 283 -10.75 -3.03 -3.95
C GLN A 283 -10.53 -3.26 -2.45
N GLN A 284 -9.72 -4.26 -2.09
CA GLN A 284 -9.45 -4.62 -0.70
C GLN A 284 -8.54 -3.62 0.02
N ASP A 285 -7.64 -3.01 -0.73
CA ASP A 285 -6.66 -2.04 -0.27
C ASP A 285 -6.83 -0.72 -1.04
N PRO A 286 -7.77 0.16 -0.64
CA PRO A 286 -8.03 1.43 -1.32
C PRO A 286 -6.85 2.41 -1.18
N PRO A 287 -6.73 3.44 -2.04
CA PRO A 287 -5.63 4.41 -1.96
C PRO A 287 -5.54 5.08 -0.59
N ASP A 288 -4.36 5.00 0.03
CA ASP A 288 -4.09 5.62 1.32
C ASP A 288 -3.43 7.01 1.17
N ALA A 289 -3.15 7.67 2.30
CA ALA A 289 -2.52 8.99 2.29
C ALA A 289 -1.08 8.97 1.74
N PHE A 290 -0.34 7.87 1.94
CA PHE A 290 1.02 7.73 1.44
C PHE A 290 1.02 7.64 -0.09
N GLU A 291 0.14 6.83 -0.65
CA GLU A 291 -0.01 6.61 -2.08
C GLU A 291 -0.54 7.86 -2.80
N GLN A 292 -1.54 8.55 -2.22
CA GLN A 292 -2.06 9.82 -2.75
C GLN A 292 -0.98 10.91 -2.76
N ARG A 293 -0.24 11.05 -1.65
CA ARG A 293 0.89 12.00 -1.57
C ARG A 293 1.98 11.69 -2.59
N ARG A 294 2.25 10.40 -2.82
CA ARG A 294 3.19 9.94 -3.84
C ARG A 294 2.73 10.36 -5.24
N ASN A 295 1.46 10.14 -5.56
CA ASN A 295 0.86 10.57 -6.83
C ASN A 295 1.01 12.08 -7.05
N GLU A 296 0.72 12.89 -6.01
CA GLU A 296 0.85 14.34 -6.07
C GLU A 296 2.30 14.79 -6.25
N ARG A 297 3.26 14.23 -5.50
CA ARG A 297 4.69 14.57 -5.66
C ARG A 297 5.21 14.21 -7.05
N ILE A 298 4.79 13.07 -7.62
CA ILE A 298 5.16 12.70 -8.99
C ILE A 298 4.61 13.72 -9.99
N PHE A 299 3.37 14.17 -9.80
CA PHE A 299 2.76 15.19 -10.64
C PHE A 299 3.48 16.54 -10.54
N ASP A 300 3.58 17.11 -9.33
CA ASP A 300 4.09 18.47 -9.12
C ASP A 300 5.59 18.62 -9.35
N ASN A 301 6.39 17.64 -8.92
CA ASN A 301 7.83 17.80 -8.79
C ASN A 301 8.64 17.06 -9.87
N TRP A 302 8.07 16.05 -10.52
CA TRP A 302 8.87 15.10 -11.32
C TRP A 302 8.40 14.89 -12.76
N GLN A 303 7.22 14.30 -12.94
CA GLN A 303 6.78 13.80 -14.24
C GLN A 303 5.61 14.58 -14.83
N GLY A 304 4.85 15.34 -14.03
CA GLY A 304 3.72 16.13 -14.55
C GLY A 304 2.52 15.28 -14.97
N ASN A 305 2.50 13.99 -14.63
CA ASN A 305 1.36 13.11 -14.85
C ASN A 305 0.93 12.38 -13.59
N ARG A 306 -0.34 11.99 -13.53
CA ARG A 306 -0.97 11.30 -12.39
C ARG A 306 -1.32 9.86 -12.74
N ASN A 307 -1.33 8.99 -11.74
CA ASN A 307 -1.92 7.67 -11.83
C ASN A 307 -3.45 7.78 -11.65
N PRO A 308 -4.25 7.55 -12.70
CA PRO A 308 -5.71 7.69 -12.62
C PRO A 308 -6.36 6.74 -11.63
N PHE A 309 -5.74 5.60 -11.34
CA PHE A 309 -6.32 4.60 -10.45
C PHE A 309 -6.10 4.91 -8.97
N ILE A 310 -5.19 5.85 -8.65
CA ILE A 310 -5.06 6.41 -7.30
C ILE A 310 -6.16 7.45 -7.08
N ASP A 311 -6.41 8.30 -8.07
CA ASP A 311 -7.40 9.39 -7.98
C ASP A 311 -8.85 8.89 -8.15
N HIS A 312 -9.03 7.88 -9.00
CA HIS A 312 -10.30 7.27 -9.38
C HIS A 312 -10.18 5.74 -9.37
N PRO A 313 -10.08 5.11 -8.18
CA PRO A 313 -9.94 3.65 -8.07
C PRO A 313 -11.11 2.88 -8.72
N GLU A 314 -12.30 3.49 -8.80
CA GLU A 314 -13.47 2.93 -9.48
C GLU A 314 -13.28 2.73 -11.00
N TRP A 315 -12.29 3.38 -11.61
CA TRP A 315 -12.02 3.22 -13.04
C TRP A 315 -11.40 1.86 -13.37
N VAL A 316 -10.84 1.14 -12.39
CA VAL A 316 -10.41 -0.24 -12.58
C VAL A 316 -11.58 -1.10 -13.07
N GLU A 317 -12.71 -1.10 -12.36
CA GLU A 317 -13.93 -1.84 -12.75
C GLU A 317 -14.65 -1.22 -13.96
N SER A 318 -14.38 0.06 -14.26
CA SER A 318 -14.98 0.72 -15.42
C SER A 318 -14.27 0.33 -16.72
N ILE A 319 -13.01 -0.10 -16.66
CA ILE A 319 -12.22 -0.52 -17.82
C ILE A 319 -12.27 -2.05 -18.02
N TRP A 320 -12.11 -2.82 -16.95
CA TRP A 320 -12.01 -4.28 -16.96
C TRP A 320 -13.13 -4.96 -16.17
#